data_AF-A0A1C5C0U4-F1
#
_entry.id   AF-A0A1C5C0U4-F1
#
_cell.length_a   1.000
_cell.length_b   1.000
_cell.length_c   1.000
_cell.angle_alpha   90.00
_cell.angle_beta   90.00
_cell.angle_gamma   90.00
#
_symmetry.space_group_name_H-M   'P 1'
#
loop_
_entity.id
_entity.type
_entity.pdbx_description
1 polymer ?
#
loop_
_entity_poly.entity_id
_entity_poly.type
_entity_poly.pdbx_seq_one_letter_code
_entity_poly.pdbx_strand_id
1 'polypeptide(L)' 'DRFPTLRLAIPAEEVPLRPEAEIADVYGVKSLPVTWDA' A
#
# COMPACT_ATOMS: atom_id res chain seq x y z
N ASP A 1 -3.91 -14.93 -17.00
CA ASP A 1 -4.21 -14.20 -15.75
C ASP A 1 -3.03 -13.41 -15.26
N ARG A 2 -3.27 -12.34 -14.49
CA ARG A 2 -2.23 -11.48 -13.92
C ARG A 2 -1.72 -12.07 -12.59
N PHE A 3 -2.08 -11.48 -11.46
CA PHE A 3 -1.66 -11.89 -10.11
C PHE A 3 -2.86 -12.41 -9.31
N PRO A 4 -3.26 -13.68 -9.47
CA PRO A 4 -4.51 -14.19 -8.88
C PRO A 4 -4.51 -14.25 -7.35
N THR A 5 -3.34 -14.28 -6.71
CA THR A 5 -3.18 -14.40 -5.25
C THR A 5 -2.57 -13.15 -4.59
N LEU A 6 -2.74 -11.99 -5.24
CA LEU A 6 -2.26 -10.69 -4.76
C LEU A 6 -2.82 -10.35 -3.36
N ARG A 7 -1.93 -10.00 -2.44
CA ARG A 7 -2.24 -9.61 -1.06
C ARG A 7 -1.23 -8.60 -0.52
N LEU A 8 -1.54 -7.94 0.60
CA LEU A 8 -0.58 -7.09 1.30
C LEU A 8 0.59 -7.92 1.81
N ALA A 9 1.80 -7.40 1.64
CA ALA A 9 3.00 -8.02 2.19
C ALA A 9 3.21 -7.70 3.68
N ILE A 10 2.42 -6.78 4.23
CA ILE A 10 2.46 -6.29 5.61
C ILE A 10 1.03 -6.16 6.17
N PRO A 11 0.85 -6.07 7.49
CA PRO A 11 -0.44 -5.70 8.09
C PRO A 11 -0.96 -4.35 7.57
N ALA A 12 -2.28 -4.16 7.59
CA ALA A 12 -2.90 -2.97 6.98
C ALA A 12 -2.56 -1.68 7.75
N GLU A 13 -2.44 -1.78 9.08
CA GLU A 13 -2.07 -0.72 10.00
C GLU A 13 -0.62 -0.23 9.83
N GLU A 14 0.24 -1.03 9.19
CA GLU A 14 1.64 -0.68 8.91
C GLU A 14 1.82 -0.05 7.53
N VAL A 15 0.76 0.06 6.72
CA VAL A 15 0.85 0.67 5.39
C VAL A 15 1.16 2.16 5.53
N PRO A 16 2.28 2.65 4.95
CA PRO A 16 2.71 4.02 5.17
C PRO A 16 1.74 4.98 4.46
N LEU A 17 0.96 5.72 5.25
CA LEU A 17 0.15 6.83 4.76
C LEU A 17 1.05 7.98 4.29
N ARG A 18 0.54 8.80 3.37
CA ARG A 18 1.21 10.06 3.05
C ARG A 18 1.15 10.99 4.26
N PRO A 19 2.25 11.66 4.63
CA PRO A 19 2.24 12.61 5.73
C PRO A 19 1.29 13.78 5.45
N GLU A 20 0.50 14.18 6.43
CA GLU A 20 -0.41 15.32 6.31
C GLU A 20 0.36 16.65 6.13
N ALA A 21 1.57 16.74 6.66
CA ALA A 21 2.39 17.96 6.66
C ALA A 21 3.16 18.23 5.36
N GLU A 22 3.29 17.25 4.45
CA GLU A 22 4.12 17.35 3.24
C GLU A 22 3.33 17.64 1.95
N ILE A 23 2.11 18.19 2.04
CA ILE A 23 1.21 18.53 0.91
C ILE A 23 0.41 17.31 0.42
N ALA A 24 -0.73 17.02 1.05
CA ALA A 24 -1.68 16.06 0.51
C ALA A 24 -3.12 16.58 0.61
N ASP A 25 -3.54 17.37 -0.38
CA ASP A 25 -4.96 17.63 -0.65
C ASP A 25 -5.72 16.34 -1.06
N VAL A 26 -4.99 15.24 -1.24
CA VAL A 26 -5.49 13.94 -1.68
C VAL A 26 -5.02 12.86 -0.71
N TYR A 27 -5.98 12.17 -0.11
CA TYR A 27 -5.72 11.04 0.76
C TYR A 27 -5.09 9.86 0.01
N GLY A 28 -4.13 9.19 0.64
CA GLY A 28 -3.52 7.99 0.06
C GLY A 28 -2.30 7.47 0.80
N VAL A 29 -1.71 6.42 0.25
CA VAL A 29 -0.50 5.77 0.77
C VAL A 29 0.74 6.27 0.04
N LYS A 30 1.88 6.27 0.72
CA LYS A 30 3.20 6.55 0.15
C LYS A 30 3.69 5.38 -0.71
N SER A 31 3.45 4.16 -0.24
CA SER A 31 3.71 2.92 -0.96
C SER A 31 2.72 1.85 -0.52
N LEU A 32 2.46 0.86 -1.38
CA LEU A 32 1.60 -0.28 -1.08
C LEU A 32 2.39 -1.57 -1.27
N PRO A 33 3.01 -2.11 -0.20
CA PRO A 33 3.75 -3.36 -0.28
C PRO A 33 2.80 -4.53 -0.55
N VAL A 34 3.04 -5.25 -1.64
CA VAL A 34 2.21 -6.38 -2.07
C VAL A 34 3.06 -7.61 -2.37
N THR A 35 2.44 -8.78 -2.26
CA THR A 35 3.02 -10.07 -2.64
C THR A 35 1.99 -10.95 -3.34
N TRP A 36 2.44 -11.94 -4.10
CA TRP A 36 1.63 -12.97 -4.75
C TRP A 36 2.43 -14.27 -4.79
N ASP A 37 1.74 -15.39 -4.96
CA ASP A 37 2.39 -16.69 -5.06
C ASP A 37 3.05 -16.84 -6.44
N ALA A 38 4.25 -17.42 -6.46
CA ALA A 38 5.09 -17.56 -7.66
C ALA A 38 4.53 -18.57 -8.68
#